data_AF-A0A8T4T2P8-F1
#
_entry.id   AF-A0A8T4T2P8-F1
#
_cell.length_a   1.000
_cell.length_b   1.000
_cell.length_c   1.000
_cell.angle_alpha   90.00
_cell.angle_beta   90.00
_cell.angle_gamma   90.00
#
_symmetry.space_group_name_H-M   'P 1'
#
loop_
_entity.id
_entity.type
_entity.pdbx_description
1 polymer ?
#
loop_
_entity_poly.entity_id
_entity_poly.type
_entity_poly.pdbx_seq_one_letter_code
_entity_poly.pdbx_strand_id
1 'polypeptide(L)' 'MKSKTMKPEEKSVFLKISLGSQPAFEELVNEYASSIKKIAFSFLNDIHFAEDIAQEVFLKIYERIDQLLNMTSSPH' A
#
# COMPACT_ATOMS: atom_id res chain seq x y z
N MET A 1 -15.74 7.37 11.18
CA MET A 1 -14.55 7.28 10.30
C MET A 1 -13.31 7.43 11.18
N LYS A 2 -12.60 6.34 11.52
CA LYS A 2 -11.37 6.45 12.31
C LYS A 2 -10.22 6.66 11.35
N SER A 3 -9.70 7.89 11.27
CA SER A 3 -8.42 8.17 10.62
C SER A 3 -7.36 7.40 11.39
N LYS A 4 -6.93 6.25 10.88
CA LYS A 4 -5.88 5.45 11.50
C LYS A 4 -4.56 6.17 11.24
N THR A 5 -4.05 6.85 12.25
CA THR A 5 -2.67 7.33 12.27
C THR A 5 -1.74 6.14 12.04
N MET A 6 -0.86 6.24 11.04
CA MET A 6 0.15 5.21 10.76
C MET A 6 1.00 4.99 12.02
N LYS A 7 1.15 3.72 12.40
CA LYS A 7 1.97 3.37 13.55
C LYS A 7 3.44 3.71 13.27
N PRO A 8 4.27 3.95 14.31
CA PRO A 8 5.70 4.25 14.12
C PRO A 8 6.43 3.18 13.30
N GLU A 9 6.08 1.89 13.50
CA GLU A 9 6.61 0.79 12.70
C GLU A 9 6.25 0.91 11.21
N GLU A 10 5.01 1.32 10.88
CA GLU A 10 4.56 1.50 9.50
C GLU A 10 5.34 2.64 8.84
N LYS A 11 5.48 3.80 9.50
CA LYS A 11 6.31 4.92 8.99
C LYS A 11 7.74 4.47 8.60
N SER A 12 8.34 3.58 9.39
CA SER A 12 9.67 3.05 9.10
C SER A 12 9.72 2.19 7.83
N VAL A 13 8.65 1.45 7.53
CA VAL A 13 8.52 0.62 6.31
C VAL A 13 8.39 1.51 5.08
N PHE A 14 7.51 2.52 5.11
CA PHE A 14 7.34 3.45 3.99
C PHE A 14 8.63 4.22 3.67
N LEU A 15 9.39 4.64 4.68
CA LEU A 15 10.70 5.28 4.48
C LEU A 15 11.71 4.31 3.83
N LYS A 16 11.76 3.06 4.28
CA LYS A 16 12.62 2.04 3.64
C LYS A 16 12.25 1.82 2.18
N ILE A 17 10.95 1.78 1.85
CA ILE A 17 10.46 1.63 0.47
C ILE A 17 10.89 2.82 -0.39
N SER A 18 10.72 4.06 0.10
CA SER A 18 11.18 5.29 -0.58
C SER A 18 12.69 5.28 -0.85
N LEU A 19 13.48 4.69 0.05
CA LEU A 19 14.91 4.48 -0.14
C LEU A 19 15.27 3.28 -1.04
N GLY A 20 14.28 2.64 -1.69
CA GLY A 20 14.48 1.53 -2.62
C GLY A 20 14.55 0.14 -1.98
N SER A 21 14.14 -0.02 -0.72
CA SER A 21 14.13 -1.33 -0.06
C SER A 21 13.04 -2.25 -0.61
N GLN A 22 13.44 -3.13 -1.52
CA GLN A 22 12.57 -4.18 -2.06
C GLN A 22 11.99 -5.11 -0.96
N PRO A 23 12.74 -5.56 0.07
CA PRO A 23 12.18 -6.39 1.13
C PRO A 23 11.06 -5.68 1.91
N ALA A 24 11.20 -4.38 2.18
CA ALA A 24 10.16 -3.60 2.84
C ALA A 24 8.89 -3.47 1.99
N PHE A 25 9.03 -3.40 0.67
CA PHE A 25 7.90 -3.40 -0.26
C PHE A 25 7.23 -4.78 -0.34
N GLU A 26 8.01 -5.86 -0.32
CA GLU A 26 7.50 -7.22 -0.28
C GLU A 26 6.69 -7.49 1.00
N GLU A 27 7.15 -7.02 2.16
CA GLU A 27 6.39 -7.08 3.42
C GLU A 27 5.04 -6.36 3.28
N LEU A 28 5.01 -5.17 2.67
CA LEU A 28 3.78 -4.43 2.42
C LEU A 28 2.82 -5.21 1.49
N VAL A 29 3.35 -5.80 0.42
CA VAL A 29 2.54 -6.60 -0.52
C VAL A 29 1.96 -7.82 0.21
N ASN A 30 2.78 -8.56 0.95
CA ASN A 30 2.35 -9.77 1.67
C ASN A 30 1.26 -9.48 2.71
N GLU A 31 1.35 -8.35 3.41
CA GLU A 31 0.36 -7.92 4.41
C GLU A 31 -0.99 -7.57 3.76
N TYR A 32 -0.97 -6.83 2.65
CA TYR A 32 -2.18 -6.18 2.12
C TYR A 32 -2.77 -6.81 0.85
N ALA A 33 -2.03 -7.64 0.11
CA ALA A 33 -2.47 -8.16 -1.18
C ALA A 33 -3.75 -8.99 -1.08
N SER A 34 -3.86 -9.84 -0.06
CA SER A 34 -5.07 -10.65 0.17
C SER A 34 -6.31 -9.78 0.39
N SER A 35 -6.17 -8.71 1.17
CA SER A 35 -7.27 -7.79 1.48
C SER A 35 -7.69 -6.97 0.26
N ILE A 36 -6.72 -6.40 -0.47
CA ILE A 36 -6.99 -5.62 -1.68
C ILE A 36 -7.64 -6.49 -2.77
N LYS A 37 -7.11 -7.70 -2.99
CA LYS A 37 -7.67 -8.65 -3.94
C LYS A 37 -9.09 -9.06 -3.57
N LYS A 38 -9.40 -9.30 -2.29
CA LYS A 38 -10.78 -9.59 -1.82
C LYS A 38 -11.72 -8.43 -2.10
N ILE A 39 -11.28 -7.19 -1.87
CA ILE A 39 -12.07 -5.99 -2.16
C ILE A 39 -12.33 -5.90 -3.67
N ALA A 40 -11.29 -5.99 -4.51
CA ALA A 40 -11.43 -5.95 -5.96
C ALA A 40 -12.36 -7.07 -6.48
N PHE A 41 -12.18 -8.29 -5.98
CA PHE A 41 -13.05 -9.42 -6.31
C PHE A 41 -14.51 -9.17 -5.94
N SER A 42 -14.79 -8.52 -4.81
CA SER A 42 -16.17 -8.23 -4.40
C SER A 42 -16.92 -7.30 -5.37
N PHE A 43 -16.20 -6.50 -6.17
CA PHE A 43 -16.78 -5.62 -7.18
C PHE A 43 -16.81 -6.24 -8.59
N LEU A 44 -15.79 -7.03 -8.94
CA LEU A 44 -15.60 -7.55 -10.29
C LEU A 44 -16.15 -8.96 -10.47
N ASN A 45 -16.24 -9.73 -9.38
CA ASN A 45 -16.53 -11.16 -9.36
C ASN A 45 -15.63 -12.00 -10.31
N ASP A 46 -14.42 -11.51 -10.57
CA ASP A 46 -13.41 -12.12 -11.43
C ASP A 46 -12.06 -12.07 -10.72
N ILE A 47 -11.42 -13.23 -10.59
CA ILE A 47 -10.18 -13.38 -9.84
C ILE A 47 -8.96 -12.80 -10.56
N HIS A 48 -8.94 -12.86 -11.89
CA HIS A 48 -7.83 -12.37 -12.71
C HIS A 48 -7.85 -10.85 -12.72
N PHE A 49 -9.01 -10.23 -12.97
CA PHE A 49 -9.12 -8.77 -12.88
C PHE A 49 -8.85 -8.26 -11.46
N ALA A 50 -9.24 -9.01 -10.43
CA ALA A 50 -8.94 -8.65 -9.05
C ALA A 50 -7.43 -8.68 -8.74
N GLU A 51 -6.69 -9.64 -9.33
CA GLU A 51 -5.23 -9.69 -9.25
C GLU A 51 -4.58 -8.51 -9.97
N ASP A 52 -5.01 -8.20 -11.19
CA ASP A 52 -4.49 -7.08 -11.97
C ASP A 52 -4.68 -5.74 -11.24
N ILE A 53 -5.87 -5.52 -10.67
CA ILE A 53 -6.14 -4.33 -9.86
C ILE A 53 -5.24 -4.28 -8.62
N ALA A 54 -5.09 -5.41 -7.92
CA ALA A 54 -4.24 -5.45 -6.73
C ALA A 54 -2.79 -5.09 -7.09
N GLN A 55 -2.27 -5.62 -8.21
CA GLN A 55 -0.95 -5.27 -8.71
C GLN A 55 -0.83 -3.78 -9.06
N GLU A 56 -1.79 -3.22 -9.81
CA GLU A 56 -1.82 -1.80 -10.13
C GLU A 56 -1.82 -0.90 -8.89
N VAL A 57 -2.55 -1.28 -7.84
CA VAL A 57 -2.59 -0.52 -6.59
C VAL A 57 -1.20 -0.45 -5.96
N PHE A 58 -0.48 -1.57 -5.89
CA PHE A 58 0.88 -1.58 -5.34
C PHE A 58 1.88 -0.83 -6.22
N LEU A 59 1.76 -0.90 -7.55
CA LEU A 59 2.58 -0.08 -8.46
C LEU A 59 2.36 1.41 -8.21
N LYS A 60 1.10 1.85 -8.09
CA LYS A 60 0.77 3.25 -7.77
C LYS A 60 1.29 3.70 -6.41
N ILE A 61 1.30 2.81 -5.41
CA ILE A 61 1.90 3.09 -4.10
C ILE A 61 3.41 3.28 -4.25
N TYR A 62 4.08 2.38 -4.97
CA TYR A 62 5.52 2.46 -5.20
C TYR A 62 5.92 3.75 -5.92
N GLU A 63 5.22 4.11 -7.01
CA GLU A 63 5.45 5.34 -7.79
C GLU A 63 5.23 6.62 -6.98
N ARG A 64 4.37 6.59 -5.96
CA ARG A 64 3.96 7.76 -5.18
C ARG A 64 4.39 7.72 -3.72
N ILE A 65 5.30 6.82 -3.37
CA ILE A 65 5.71 6.58 -1.98
C ILE A 65 6.22 7.85 -1.30
N ASP A 66 6.96 8.68 -2.03
CA ASP A 66 7.50 9.95 -1.53
C ASP A 66 6.41 10.99 -1.26
N GLN A 67 5.37 11.03 -2.11
CA GLN A 67 4.22 11.92 -1.93
C GLN A 67 3.40 11.48 -0.71
N LEU A 68 3.21 10.17 -0.54
CA LEU A 68 2.53 9.58 0.60
C LEU A 68 3.25 9.92 1.91
N LEU A 69 4.59 9.80 1.97
CA LEU A 69 5.38 10.19 3.14
C LEU A 69 5.20 11.68 3.50
N ASN A 70 5.21 12.57 2.51
CA ASN A 70 5.08 14.02 2.72
C ASN A 70 3.67 14.42 3.19
N MET A 71 2.62 13.76 2.69
CA MET A 71 1.24 14.01 3.13
C MET A 71 1.03 13.65 4.62
N THR A 72 1.74 12.66 5.14
CA THR A 72 1.62 12.26 6.56
C THR A 72 2.40 13.15 7.54
N SER A 73 3.18 14.10 7.01
CA SER A 73 4.06 14.99 7.78
C SER A 73 3.44 16.38 8.03
N SER A 74 2.22 16.65 7.56
CA SER A 74 1.52 17.91 7.83
C SER A 74 0.77 17.83 9.17
N PRO A 75 1.07 18.70 10.16
CA PRO A 75 0.29 18.77 11.38
C PRO A 75 -1.06 19.45 11.07
N HIS A 76 -2.15 18.76 11.39
CA HIS A 76 -3.37 19.43 11.82
C HIS A 76 -3.35 19.51 13.34
#